data_AF-A0A1Q9UR79-F1
#
_entry.id   AF-A0A1Q9UR79-F1
#
_cell.length_a   1.000
_cell.length_b   1.000
_cell.length_c   1.000
_cell.angle_alpha   90.00
_cell.angle_beta   90.00
_cell.angle_gamma   90.00
#
_symmetry.space_group_name_H-M   'P 1'
#
loop_
_entity.id
_entity.type
_entity.pdbx_description
1 polymer ?
#
loop_
_entity_poly.entity_id
_entity_poly.type
_entity_poly.pdbx_seq_one_letter_code
_entity_poly.pdbx_strand_id
1 'polypeptide(L)'
;MPLAAPIHCGSGHLRLALRGDDFLLYLWISNLALRLGAEVDAELERSRQLIAGIEAEEDVQLPPRDDAKIRANEEKELEDEDKARALRRSGGDTTDPDQEH
;
A
#
# COMPACT_ATOMS: atom_id res chain seq x y z
N MET A 1 -68.55 -18.17 8.80
CA MET A 1 -67.64 -17.64 7.77
C MET A 1 -66.82 -16.51 8.40
N PRO A 2 -65.55 -16.70 8.76
CA PRO A 2 -64.68 -15.59 9.14
C PRO A 2 -63.99 -15.01 7.90
N LEU A 3 -64.13 -13.69 7.75
CA LEU A 3 -63.50 -12.84 6.74
C LEU A 3 -62.00 -12.68 7.06
N ALA A 4 -61.19 -12.60 6.01
CA ALA A 4 -59.73 -12.59 6.00
C ALA A 4 -59.10 -11.53 6.93
N ALA A 5 -58.02 -11.92 7.62
CA ALA A 5 -57.10 -11.02 8.30
C ALA A 5 -56.10 -10.42 7.29
N PRO A 6 -55.63 -9.16 7.48
CA PRO A 6 -54.69 -8.53 6.57
C PRO A 6 -53.28 -9.12 6.73
N ILE A 7 -52.68 -9.47 5.59
CA ILE A 7 -51.27 -9.84 5.48
C ILE A 7 -50.46 -8.58 5.74
N HIS A 8 -49.81 -8.50 6.90
CA HIS A 8 -48.77 -7.51 7.16
C HIS A 8 -47.58 -7.80 6.22
N CYS A 9 -47.59 -7.17 5.04
CA CYS A 9 -46.42 -7.00 4.20
C CYS A 9 -45.65 -5.79 4.73
N GLY A 10 -44.43 -6.02 5.18
CA GLY A 10 -43.59 -4.95 5.73
C GLY A 10 -42.37 -5.50 6.43
N SER A 11 -41.70 -6.49 5.83
CA SER A 11 -40.36 -6.88 6.26
C SER A 11 -39.39 -5.75 5.87
N GLY A 12 -39.40 -4.68 6.66
CA GLY A 12 -38.44 -3.60 6.61
C GLY A 12 -37.10 -4.09 7.17
N HIS A 13 -36.45 -4.99 6.42
CA HIS A 13 -35.06 -5.36 6.68
C HIS A 13 -34.12 -4.58 5.76
N LEU A 14 -34.23 -3.25 5.71
CA LEU A 14 -33.06 -2.42 5.45
C LEU A 14 -32.25 -2.32 6.74
N ARG A 15 -31.65 -3.45 7.15
CA ARG A 15 -30.43 -3.37 7.96
C ARG A 15 -29.30 -3.13 6.96
N LEU A 16 -29.07 -1.85 6.62
CA LEU A 16 -27.76 -1.35 6.22
C LEU A 16 -26.82 -1.47 7.43
N ALA A 17 -26.59 -2.70 7.87
CA ALA A 17 -25.47 -3.00 8.73
C ALA A 17 -24.31 -3.20 7.77
N LEU A 18 -23.45 -2.19 7.68
CA LEU A 18 -22.11 -2.27 7.09
C LEU A 18 -21.42 -3.51 7.67
N ARG A 19 -21.61 -4.63 7.01
CA ARG A 19 -20.92 -5.87 7.30
C ARG A 19 -19.53 -5.66 6.69
N GLY A 20 -18.48 -6.12 7.38
CA GLY A 20 -17.10 -5.72 7.08
C GLY A 20 -16.65 -5.97 5.63
N ASP A 21 -17.42 -6.71 4.83
CA ASP A 21 -17.29 -6.83 3.38
C ASP A 21 -17.34 -5.49 2.64
N ASP A 22 -18.15 -4.52 3.05
CA ASP A 22 -18.16 -3.20 2.40
C ASP A 22 -16.82 -2.48 2.60
N PHE A 23 -16.26 -2.55 3.81
CA PHE A 23 -14.94 -1.98 4.11
C PHE A 23 -13.85 -2.67 3.29
N LEU A 24 -13.88 -4.01 3.21
CA LEU A 24 -12.91 -4.77 2.41
C LEU A 24 -13.03 -4.46 0.91
N LEU A 25 -14.24 -4.26 0.40
CA LEU A 25 -14.48 -3.81 -0.97
C LEU A 25 -13.85 -2.44 -1.21
N TYR A 26 -14.07 -1.47 -0.33
CA TYR A 26 -13.47 -0.14 -0.46
C TYR A 26 -11.94 -0.18 -0.34
N LEU A 27 -11.38 -1.01 0.55
CA LEU A 27 -9.94 -1.21 0.66
C LEU A 27 -9.36 -1.80 -0.65
N TRP A 28 -10.06 -2.78 -1.22
CA TRP A 28 -9.69 -3.40 -2.49
C TRP A 28 -9.72 -2.40 -3.65
N ILE A 29 -10.80 -1.61 -3.77
CA ILE A 29 -10.92 -0.55 -4.78
C ILE A 29 -9.82 0.50 -4.60
N SER A 30 -9.55 0.93 -3.37
CA SER A 30 -8.54 1.94 -3.08
C SER A 30 -7.13 1.45 -3.45
N ASN A 31 -6.83 0.17 -3.20
CA ASN A 31 -5.56 -0.42 -3.64
C ASN A 31 -5.42 -0.45 -5.17
N LEU A 32 -6.50 -0.83 -5.88
CA LEU A 32 -6.53 -0.80 -7.34
C LEU A 32 -6.33 0.63 -7.87
N ALA A 33 -6.99 1.62 -7.24
CA ALA A 33 -6.86 3.02 -7.61
C ALA A 33 -5.43 3.56 -7.42
N LEU A 34 -4.70 3.14 -6.38
CA LEU A 34 -3.31 3.55 -6.17
C LEU A 34 -2.37 3.04 -7.28
N ARG A 35 -2.50 1.76 -7.67
CA ARG A 35 -1.68 1.18 -8.76
C ARG A 35 -2.01 1.80 -10.12
N LEU A 36 -3.30 1.95 -10.42
CA LEU A 36 -3.73 2.57 -11.68
C LEU A 36 -3.39 4.07 -11.73
N GLY A 37 -3.50 4.76 -10.60
CA GLY A 37 -3.12 6.17 -10.52
C GLY A 37 -1.65 6.40 -10.82
N ALA A 38 -0.76 5.54 -10.31
CA ALA A 38 0.66 5.58 -10.62
C ALA A 38 0.95 5.31 -12.10
N GLU A 39 0.29 4.33 -12.70
CA GLU A 39 0.44 3.99 -14.12
C GLU A 39 -0.03 5.13 -15.04
N VAL A 40 -1.19 5.71 -14.75
CA VAL A 40 -1.74 6.83 -15.52
C VAL A 40 -0.86 8.08 -15.39
N ASP A 41 -0.32 8.35 -14.21
CA ASP A 41 0.61 9.47 -14.01
C ASP A 41 1.88 9.31 -14.85
N ALA A 42 2.45 8.10 -14.88
CA ALA A 42 3.60 7.77 -15.72
C ALA A 42 3.30 7.94 -17.22
N GLU A 43 2.17 7.41 -17.70
CA GLU A 43 1.80 7.53 -19.12
C GLU A 43 1.47 8.97 -19.54
N LEU A 44 0.87 9.76 -18.64
CA LEU A 44 0.64 11.19 -18.89
C LEU A 44 1.96 11.96 -18.98
N GLU A 45 2.92 11.65 -18.13
CA GLU A 45 4.26 12.26 -18.21
C GLU A 45 4.98 11.84 -19.49
N ARG A 46 4.91 10.55 -19.84
CA ARG A 46 5.44 10.04 -21.11
C ARG A 46 4.87 10.78 -22.31
N SER A 47 3.56 10.99 -22.33
CA SER A 47 2.88 11.77 -23.37
C SER A 47 3.41 13.21 -23.44
N ARG A 48 3.67 13.86 -22.28
CA ARG A 48 4.28 15.19 -22.22
C ARG A 48 5.70 15.19 -22.79
N GLN A 49 6.50 14.18 -22.45
CA GLN A 49 7.89 14.04 -22.90
C GLN A 49 7.99 13.79 -24.41
N LEU A 50 7.13 12.92 -24.95
CA LEU A 50 7.06 12.66 -26.39
C LEU A 50 6.68 13.91 -27.19
N ILE A 51 5.72 14.71 -26.69
CA ILE A 51 5.36 16.00 -27.30
C ILE A 51 6.53 17.00 -27.24
N ALA A 52 7.36 16.94 -26.20
CA ALA A 52 8.57 17.74 -26.05
C ALA A 52 9.75 17.23 -26.90
N GLY A 53 9.59 16.11 -27.61
CA GLY A 53 10.64 15.49 -28.43
C GLY A 53 11.71 14.75 -27.63
N ILE A 54 11.40 14.37 -26.38
CA ILE A 54 12.24 13.50 -25.56
C ILE A 54 11.92 12.04 -25.92
N GLU A 55 12.95 11.23 -26.10
CA GLU A 55 12.86 9.79 -26.37
C GLU A 55 12.37 9.04 -25.10
N ALA A 56 11.05 8.92 -24.97
CA ALA A 56 10.35 8.31 -23.84
C ALA A 56 9.44 7.15 -24.30
N GLU A 57 9.79 6.47 -25.40
CA GLU A 57 9.04 5.39 -26.02
C GLU A 57 9.07 4.07 -25.23
N GLU A 58 9.90 3.94 -24.21
CA GLU A 58 9.90 2.78 -23.33
C GLU A 58 9.70 3.20 -21.88
N ASP A 59 10.48 4.18 -21.40
CA ASP A 59 10.44 4.64 -20.01
C ASP A 59 10.30 6.17 -19.90
N VAL A 60 9.69 6.62 -18.80
CA VAL A 60 9.65 8.04 -18.40
C VAL A 60 11.01 8.50 -17.90
N GLN A 61 11.51 9.60 -18.46
CA GLN A 61 12.83 10.16 -18.15
C GLN A 61 12.79 11.16 -16.98
N LEU A 62 12.13 10.78 -15.87
CA LEU A 62 12.11 11.60 -14.66
C LEU A 62 13.13 11.12 -13.64
N PRO A 63 13.87 12.04 -12.98
CA PRO A 63 14.61 11.68 -11.78
C PRO A 63 13.64 11.24 -10.68
N PRO A 64 14.07 10.40 -9.73
CA PRO A 64 13.28 10.06 -8.56
C PRO A 64 12.77 11.32 -7.86
N ARG A 65 11.47 11.38 -7.58
CA ARG A 65 10.83 12.57 -6.98
C ARG A 65 11.37 12.90 -5.59
N ASP A 66 11.68 11.87 -4.79
CA ASP A 66 12.25 11.98 -3.45
C ASP A 66 13.09 10.73 -3.16
N ASP A 67 14.36 10.93 -2.84
CA ASP A 67 15.33 9.89 -2.53
C ASP A 67 15.60 9.76 -1.01
N ALA A 68 14.98 10.59 -0.17
CA ALA A 68 15.23 10.59 1.27
C ALA A 68 14.90 9.25 1.94
N LYS A 69 13.77 8.64 1.55
CA LYS A 69 13.39 7.31 2.04
C LYS A 69 14.27 6.20 1.48
N ILE A 70 14.74 6.34 0.24
CA ILE A 70 15.64 5.36 -0.38
C ILE A 70 16.94 5.33 0.43
N ARG A 71 17.57 6.49 0.64
CA ARG A 71 18.78 6.61 1.45
C ARG A 71 18.60 6.11 2.89
N ALA A 72 17.49 6.48 3.53
CA ALA A 72 17.21 6.03 4.90
C ALA A 72 16.97 4.52 5.00
N ASN A 73 16.44 3.88 3.94
CA ASN A 73 16.32 2.43 3.89
C ASN A 73 17.68 1.78 3.63
N GLU A 74 18.48 2.31 2.71
CA GLU A 74 19.84 1.82 2.44
C GLU A 74 20.71 1.84 3.71
N GLU A 75 20.65 2.92 4.49
CA GLU A 75 21.37 3.03 5.76
C GLU A 75 20.93 1.95 6.76
N LYS A 76 19.62 1.71 6.87
CA LYS A 76 19.09 0.65 7.74
C LYS A 76 19.48 -0.74 7.27
N GLU A 77 19.44 -0.99 5.96
CA GLU A 77 19.88 -2.27 5.39
C GLU A 77 21.35 -2.53 5.72
N LEU A 78 22.22 -1.52 5.59
CA LEU A 78 23.62 -1.60 5.98
C LEU A 78 23.79 -1.90 7.48
N GLU A 79 23.04 -1.21 8.35
CA GLU A 79 23.06 -1.50 9.78
C GLU A 79 22.59 -2.93 10.09
N ASP A 80 21.53 -3.39 9.44
CA ASP A 80 20.98 -4.72 9.64
C ASP A 80 21.94 -5.81 9.14
N GLU A 81 22.66 -5.56 8.04
CA GLU A 81 23.75 -6.40 7.56
C GLU A 81 24.91 -6.46 8.56
N ASP A 82 25.29 -5.33 9.15
CA ASP A 82 26.36 -5.28 10.15
C ASP A 82 25.96 -5.99 11.45
N LYS A 83 24.72 -5.80 11.92
CA LYS A 83 24.13 -6.54 13.04
C LYS A 83 24.10 -8.04 12.76
N ALA A 84 23.67 -8.46 11.56
CA ALA A 84 23.68 -9.86 11.15
C ALA A 84 25.10 -10.45 11.08
N ARG A 85 26.08 -9.66 10.64
CA ARG A 85 27.49 -10.05 10.61
C ARG A 85 28.05 -10.21 12.03
N ALA A 86 27.71 -9.30 12.93
CA ALA A 86 28.08 -9.36 14.34
C ALA A 86 27.49 -10.60 15.03
N LEU A 87 26.20 -10.87 14.80
CA LEU A 87 25.52 -12.06 15.33
C LEU A 87 26.19 -13.37 14.88
N ARG A 88 26.61 -13.44 13.61
CA ARG A 88 27.36 -14.60 13.09
C ARG A 88 28.71 -14.76 13.81
N ARG A 89 29.39 -13.65 14.11
CA ARG A 89 30.70 -13.67 14.80
C ARG A 89 30.57 -14.01 16.28
N SER A 90 29.52 -13.54 16.95
CA SER A 90 29.27 -13.81 18.37
C SER A 90 28.73 -15.23 18.62
N GLY A 91 28.44 -15.99 17.56
CA GLY A 91 27.87 -17.34 17.68
C GLY A 91 26.42 -17.34 18.16
N GLY A 92 25.72 -16.21 18.03
CA GLY A 92 24.37 -16.03 18.57
C GLY A 92 24.32 -15.48 19.99
N ASP A 93 25.45 -15.07 20.58
CA ASP A 93 25.45 -14.34 21.85
C ASP A 93 24.88 -12.93 21.62
N THR A 94 23.77 -12.62 22.30
CA THR A 94 23.05 -11.35 22.25
C THR A 94 23.26 -10.53 23.53
N THR A 95 24.39 -10.71 24.23
CA THR A 95 24.68 -9.91 25.42
C THR A 95 24.73 -8.42 25.04
N ASP A 96 23.71 -7.68 25.51
CA ASP A 96 23.48 -6.26 25.26
C ASP A 96 24.50 -5.43 26.08
N PRO A 97 25.47 -4.73 25.46
CA PRO A 97 26.48 -3.97 26.20
C PRO A 97 25.92 -2.68 26.83
N ASP A 98 24.65 -2.31 26.56
CA ASP A 98 24.04 -1.06 27.04
C ASP A 98 23.23 -1.23 28.34
N GLN A 99 23.24 -2.42 28.96
CA GLN A 99 22.65 -2.67 30.30
C GLN A 99 23.70 -2.48 31.41
N GLU A 100 24.31 -1.30 31.51
CA GLU A 100 25.04 -0.90 32.73
C GLU A 100 24.10 -0.16 33.70
N HIS A 101 24.13 -0.59 34.96
CA HIS A 101 23.23 -0.18 36.05
C HIS A 101 23.60 1.17 36.67
#